data_AF-A0AAE1EMX3-F1
#
_entry.id   AF-A0AAE1EMX3-F1
#
_cell.length_a   1.000
_cell.length_b   1.000
_cell.length_c   1.000
_cell.angle_alpha   90.00
_cell.angle_beta   90.00
_cell.angle_gamma   90.00
#
_symmetry.space_group_name_H-M   'P 1'
#
loop_
_entity.id
_entity.type
_entity.pdbx_description
1 polymer ?
#
loop_
_entity_poly.entity_id
_entity_poly.type
_entity_poly.pdbx_seq_one_letter_code
_entity_poly.pdbx_strand_id
1 'polypeptide(L)' 'DYSIDVFLRQSWVDPRLRYNLTRPHFTITDPRIRKKIWKPDTYFNNVKDAKVHQVTMPNILIRVHKTVRFSIV' A
#
# COMPACT_ATOMS: atom_id res chain seq x y z
N ASP A 1 29.06 3.28 -2.47
CA ASP A 1 27.65 3.34 -2.04
C ASP A 1 26.82 4.08 -3.07
N TYR A 2 25.57 3.69 -3.24
CA TYR A 2 24.62 4.32 -4.14
C TYR A 2 23.30 4.55 -3.39
N SER A 3 22.56 5.58 -3.80
CA SER A 3 21.24 5.91 -3.26
C SER A 3 20.22 5.84 -4.39
N ILE A 4 19.01 5.36 -4.09
CA ILE A 4 17.92 5.27 -5.06
C ILE A 4 16.64 5.75 -4.39
N ASP A 5 15.93 6.66 -5.05
CA ASP A 5 14.55 7.00 -4.72
C ASP A 5 13.61 6.20 -5.61
N VAL A 6 12.68 5.44 -5.02
CA VAL A 6 11.75 4.57 -5.75
C VAL A 6 10.32 4.75 -5.30
N PHE A 7 9.38 4.63 -6.24
CA PHE A 7 7.97 4.40 -5.95
C PHE A 7 7.70 2.90 -6.02
N LEU A 8 7.46 2.27 -4.86
CA LEU A 8 7.18 0.84 -4.79
C LEU A 8 5.68 0.58 -4.95
N ARG A 9 5.28 0.08 -6.11
CA ARG A 9 3.90 -0.33 -6.36
C ARG A 9 3.69 -1.81 -6.07
N GLN A 10 2.75 -2.12 -5.19
CA GLN A 10 2.40 -3.50 -4.84
C GLN A 10 0.94 -3.77 -5.15
N SER A 11 0.62 -4.95 -5.65
CA SER A 11 -0.78 -5.37 -5.79
C SER A 11 -0.95 -6.85 -5.49
N TRP A 12 -1.95 -7.18 -4.68
CA TRP A 12 -2.31 -8.56 -4.35
C TRP A 12 -3.83 -8.72 -4.34
N VAL A 13 -4.29 -9.97 -4.30
CA VAL A 13 -5.72 -10.32 -4.23
C VAL A 13 -6.04 -10.71 -2.78
N ASP A 14 -6.97 -10.00 -2.13
CA ASP A 14 -7.43 -10.32 -0.77
C ASP A 14 -8.96 -10.51 -0.72
N PRO A 15 -9.46 -11.76 -0.73
CA PRO A 15 -10.89 -12.10 -0.68
C PRO A 15 -11.69 -11.44 0.45
N ARG A 16 -11.03 -11.10 1.57
CA ARG A 16 -11.66 -10.50 2.75
C ARG A 16 -12.07 -9.05 2.52
N LEU A 17 -11.50 -8.38 1.52
CA LEU A 17 -11.80 -7.00 1.17
C LEU A 17 -12.92 -6.86 0.13
N ARG A 18 -13.66 -7.93 -0.15
CA ARG A 18 -14.85 -7.86 -1.02
C ARG A 18 -15.92 -6.97 -0.39
N TYR A 19 -16.49 -6.09 -1.21
CA TYR A 19 -17.52 -5.16 -0.79
C TYR A 19 -18.60 -5.04 -1.86
N ASN A 20 -19.85 -4.79 -1.45
CA ASN A 20 -21.00 -4.66 -2.34
C ASN A 20 -21.43 -3.20 -2.51
N LEU A 21 -20.52 -2.34 -2.95
CA LEU A 21 -20.83 -0.95 -3.28
C LEU A 21 -20.87 -0.75 -4.80
N THR A 22 -21.62 0.26 -5.24
CA THR A 22 -21.71 0.67 -6.65
C THR A 22 -20.37 1.17 -7.19
N ARG A 23 -19.50 1.70 -6.31
CA ARG A 23 -18.20 2.27 -6.70
C ARG A 23 -17.19 1.17 -7.06
N PRO A 24 -16.44 1.31 -8.19
CA PRO A 24 -15.52 0.28 -8.67
C PRO A 24 -14.26 0.13 -7.80
N HIS A 25 -13.90 1.18 -7.07
CA HIS A 25 -12.79 1.20 -6.12
C HIS A 25 -13.00 2.28 -5.04
N PHE A 26 -12.31 2.15 -3.92
CA PHE A 26 -12.18 3.22 -2.92
C PHE A 26 -10.73 3.36 -2.45
N THR A 27 -10.39 4.56 -1.99
CA THR A 27 -9.06 4.90 -1.46
C THR A 27 -9.13 4.93 0.05
N ILE A 28 -8.14 4.34 0.72
CA ILE A 28 -8.06 4.32 2.19
C ILE A 28 -7.09 5.41 2.64
N THR A 29 -7.66 6.51 3.15
CA THR A 29 -6.91 7.67 3.63
C THR A 29 -6.70 7.67 5.14
N ASP A 30 -7.55 6.98 5.91
CA ASP A 30 -7.44 6.93 7.39
C ASP A 30 -6.24 6.06 7.83
N PRO A 31 -5.24 6.62 8.53
CA PRO A 31 -4.08 5.89 9.03
C PRO A 31 -4.43 4.69 9.93
N ARG A 32 -5.53 4.77 10.68
CA ARG A 32 -6.00 3.71 11.59
C ARG A 32 -6.48 2.49 10.81
N ILE A 33 -7.12 2.72 9.67
CA ILE A 33 -7.56 1.64 8.77
C ILE A 33 -6.34 1.05 8.07
N ARG A 34 -5.38 1.87 7.60
CA ARG A 34 -4.15 1.39 6.95
C ARG A 34 -3.39 0.37 7.81
N LYS A 35 -3.30 0.60 9.12
CA LYS A 35 -2.64 -0.31 10.07
C LYS A 35 -3.35 -1.66 10.26
N LYS A 36 -4.64 -1.75 9.94
CA LYS A 36 -5.45 -2.97 10.10
C LYS A 36 -5.46 -3.86 8.87
N ILE A 37 -4.96 -3.37 7.74
CA ILE A 37 -4.96 -4.12 6.49
C ILE A 37 -3.71 -4.97 6.43
N TRP A 38 -3.92 -6.26 6.17
CA TRP A 38 -2.82 -7.16 5.89
C TRP A 38 -2.12 -6.75 4.59
N LYS A 39 -0.79 -6.72 4.62
CA LYS A 39 0.07 -6.45 3.46
C LYS A 39 1.23 -7.44 3.50
N PRO A 40 1.83 -7.79 2.35
CA PRO A 40 3.03 -8.63 2.34
C PRO A 40 4.21 -7.91 3.01
N ASP A 41 5.00 -8.66 3.78
CA ASP A 41 6.21 -8.15 4.44
C ASP A 41 7.38 -8.08 3.44
N THR A 42 7.38 -7.04 2.63
CA THR A 42 8.39 -6.83 1.58
C THR A 42 9.63 -6.13 2.13
N TYR A 43 10.80 -6.67 1.83
CA TYR A 43 12.10 -6.14 2.26
C TYR A 43 13.13 -6.21 1.12
N PHE A 44 14.21 -5.45 1.24
CA PHE A 44 15.31 -5.41 0.28
C PHE A 44 16.56 -6.02 0.90
N ASN A 45 17.03 -7.16 0.40
CA ASN A 45 18.13 -7.93 1.02
C ASN A 45 19.44 -7.13 1.18
N ASN A 46 19.76 -6.27 0.21
CA ASN A 46 21.04 -5.55 0.15
C ASN A 46 20.93 -4.10 0.63
N VAL A 47 19.88 -3.77 1.39
CA VAL A 47 19.67 -2.41 1.87
C VAL A 47 20.52 -2.13 3.09
N LYS A 48 21.32 -1.07 3.04
CA LYS A 48 22.10 -0.59 4.19
C LYS A 48 21.26 0.33 5.09
N ASP A 49 20.48 1.21 4.46
CA ASP A 49 19.51 2.09 5.12
C ASP A 49 18.33 2.34 4.17
N ALA A 50 17.12 2.48 4.72
CA ALA A 50 15.92 2.75 3.96
C ALA A 50 14.95 3.62 4.77
N LYS A 51 14.40 4.63 4.09
CA LYS A 51 13.44 5.57 4.69
C LYS A 51 12.22 5.74 3.82
N VAL A 52 11.05 5.69 4.45
CA VAL A 52 9.79 6.08 3.80
C VAL A 52 9.67 7.60 3.88
N HIS A 53 9.43 8.26 2.74
CA HIS A 53 9.21 9.71 2.71
C HIS A 53 7.95 10.08 3.50
N GLN A 54 8.09 11.03 4.42
CA GLN A 54 7.00 11.58 5.24
C GLN A 54 7.02 13.10 5.11
N VAL A 55 6.12 13.66 4.29
CA VAL A 55 5.92 15.10 4.19
C VAL A 55 4.49 15.36 4.62
N THR A 56 4.29 15.79 5.87
CA THR A 56 3.00 15.88 6.60
C THR A 56 2.25 14.56 6.87
N MET A 57 2.24 13.60 5.95
CA MET A 57 1.78 12.21 6.13
C MET A 57 2.73 11.23 5.43
N PRO A 58 2.76 9.93 5.78
CA PRO A 58 3.46 8.93 5.00
C PRO A 58 2.92 8.85 3.57
N ASN A 59 3.80 8.89 2.58
CA ASN A 59 3.45 8.76 1.15
C ASN A 59 3.05 7.30 0.83
N ILE A 60 1.86 6.92 1.26
CA ILE A 60 1.29 5.58 1.06
C ILE A 60 -0.13 5.75 0.55
N LEU A 61 -0.38 5.35 -0.70
CA LEU A 61 -1.70 5.36 -1.31
C LEU A 61 -2.25 3.93 -1.37
N ILE A 62 -3.35 3.68 -0.67
CA ILE A 62 -4.02 2.38 -0.68
C ILE A 62 -5.31 2.46 -1.49
N ARG A 63 -5.46 1.58 -2.50
CA ARG A 63 -6.69 1.44 -3.29
C ARG A 63 -7.21 0.01 -3.24
N VAL A 64 -8.50 -0.14 -2.93
CA VAL A 64 -9.22 -1.42 -2.93
C VAL A 64 -10.15 -1.44 -4.14
N HIS A 65 -10.06 -2.49 -4.95
CA HIS A 65 -10.93 -2.71 -6.11
C HIS A 65 -12.00 -3.75 -5.80
N LYS A 66 -13.16 -3.62 -6.44
CA LYS A 66 -14.29 -4.55 -6.32
C LYS A 66 -13.90 -6.00 -6.71
N THR A 67 -12.96 -6.16 -7.62
CA THR A 67 -12.41 -7.44 -8.08
C THR A 67 -11.38 -8.04 -7.12
N VAL A 68 -11.48 -7.74 -5.82
CA VAL A 68 -10.65 -8.34 -4.77
C VAL A 68 -9.18 -7.89 -4.81
N ARG A 69 -8.82 -7.00 -5.76
CA ARG A 69 -7.45 -6.52 -5.94
C ARG A 69 -7.18 -5.32 -5.03
N PHE A 70 -6.12 -5.43 -4.25
CA PHE A 70 -5.54 -4.36 -3.46
C PHE A 70 -4.35 -3.76 -4.19
N SER A 71 -4.11 -2.46 -4.05
CA SER A 71 -2.91 -1.81 -4.58
C SER A 71 -2.36 -0.77 -3.59
N ILE A 72 -1.06 -0.85 -3.31
CA ILE A 72 -0.30 0.19 -2.63
C ILE A 72 0.56 0.89 -3.69
N VAL A 73 0.51 2.22 -3.71
CA VAL A 73 1.41 3.09 -4.48
C VAL A 73 2.20 3.95 -3.50
#